data_AF-A0A4R3K4H0-F1
#
_entry.id   AF-A0A4R3K4H0-F1
#
_cell.length_a   1.000
_cell.length_b   1.000
_cell.length_c   1.000
_cell.angle_alpha   90.00
_cell.angle_beta   90.00
_cell.angle_gamma   90.00
#
_symmetry.space_group_name_H-M   'P 1'
#
loop_
_entity.id
_entity.type
_entity.pdbx_description
1 polymer ?
#
loop_
_entity_poly.entity_id
_entity_poly.type
_entity_poly.pdbx_seq_one_letter_code
_entity_poly.pdbx_strand_id
1 'polypeptide(L)'
;MSFEAYKQGVEALNNKDNENWLSLITCWIKKVAGYNIYIFQVVVDNESMLEEYYDSIASAIAIEFQTKLELVIERWNIYLIFECQNRITEELKEKIEQDKYSSRKMVWDSLNEYDLGNEEYLENRLLYLHIDVSNRIPKEKIPLLDQIKSIDLDLFYAIRDIDQNVDQKVAIYLGGNSNGQKD
;
A
#
# COMPACT_ATOMS: atom_id res chain seq x y z
N MET A 1 -5.55 -3.45 -19.16
CA MET A 1 -6.27 -4.69 -18.79
C MET A 1 -6.95 -4.38 -17.48
N SER A 2 -8.25 -4.07 -17.55
CA SER A 2 -9.10 -3.76 -16.42
C SER A 2 -9.59 -5.03 -15.75
N PHE A 3 -10.28 -4.89 -14.63
CA PHE A 3 -11.12 -5.95 -14.11
C PHE A 3 -12.22 -6.32 -15.12
N GLU A 4 -12.67 -7.58 -15.02
CA GLU A 4 -13.82 -8.09 -15.76
C GLU A 4 -14.75 -8.77 -14.74
N ALA A 5 -16.05 -8.51 -14.83
CA ALA A 5 -17.02 -9.19 -13.97
C ALA A 5 -17.02 -10.71 -14.26
N TYR A 6 -16.85 -11.50 -13.21
CA TYR A 6 -16.69 -12.96 -13.29
C TYR A 6 -17.83 -13.68 -12.58
N LYS A 7 -18.97 -13.80 -13.27
CA LYS A 7 -20.21 -14.39 -12.71
C LYS A 7 -20.01 -15.82 -12.20
N GLN A 8 -19.17 -16.61 -12.87
CA GLN A 8 -18.86 -17.98 -12.48
C GLN A 8 -18.25 -18.06 -11.07
N GLY A 9 -17.54 -17.02 -10.62
CA GLY A 9 -17.01 -16.96 -9.27
C GLY A 9 -18.10 -16.88 -8.21
N VAL A 10 -19.16 -16.09 -8.45
CA VAL A 10 -20.33 -16.01 -7.55
C VAL A 10 -21.21 -17.25 -7.68
N GLU A 11 -21.44 -17.74 -8.90
CA GLU A 11 -22.20 -18.97 -9.16
C GLU A 11 -21.60 -20.18 -8.45
N ALA A 12 -20.27 -20.25 -8.35
CA ALA A 12 -19.59 -21.31 -7.61
C ALA A 12 -19.94 -21.32 -6.11
N LEU A 13 -20.28 -20.16 -5.54
CA LEU A 13 -20.67 -20.01 -4.13
C LEU A 13 -22.17 -20.21 -3.91
N ASN A 14 -22.96 -20.42 -4.97
CA ASN A 14 -24.41 -20.52 -4.86
C ASN A 14 -24.84 -21.86 -4.26
N ASN A 15 -25.18 -21.83 -2.96
CA ASN A 15 -25.78 -22.95 -2.25
C ASN A 15 -26.74 -22.42 -1.17
N LYS A 16 -27.51 -23.34 -0.55
CA LYS A 16 -28.53 -23.00 0.46
C LYS A 16 -27.96 -22.30 1.70
N ASP A 17 -26.71 -22.59 2.05
CA ASP A 17 -26.08 -22.06 3.26
C ASP A 17 -25.60 -20.60 3.06
N ASN A 18 -25.47 -20.15 1.80
CA ASN A 18 -24.93 -18.85 1.44
C ASN A 18 -25.99 -17.82 1.01
N GLU A 19 -27.27 -18.20 1.00
CA GLU A 19 -28.38 -17.37 0.46
C GLU A 19 -28.45 -15.96 1.10
N ASN A 20 -28.09 -15.84 2.37
CA ASN A 20 -28.23 -14.60 3.15
C ASN A 20 -27.26 -13.48 2.73
N TRP A 21 -26.13 -13.81 2.12
CA TRP A 21 -25.10 -12.83 1.74
C TRP A 21 -24.71 -12.90 0.26
N LEU A 22 -25.20 -13.88 -0.51
CA LEU A 22 -24.83 -14.08 -1.91
C LEU A 22 -25.14 -12.87 -2.81
N SER A 23 -26.13 -12.06 -2.46
CA SER A 23 -26.45 -10.82 -3.17
C SER A 23 -25.48 -9.67 -2.90
N LEU A 24 -24.71 -9.74 -1.81
CA LEU A 24 -23.76 -8.71 -1.37
C LEU A 24 -22.38 -8.88 -2.02
N ILE A 25 -22.12 -10.04 -2.63
CA ILE A 25 -20.82 -10.39 -3.19
C ILE A 25 -20.81 -10.26 -4.71
N THR A 26 -19.75 -9.63 -5.21
CA THR A 26 -19.40 -9.59 -6.62
C THR A 26 -18.02 -10.21 -6.80
N CYS A 27 -17.82 -10.94 -7.90
CA CYS A 27 -16.53 -11.51 -8.23
C CYS A 27 -15.98 -10.86 -9.51
N TRP A 28 -14.71 -10.46 -9.45
CA TRP A 28 -13.96 -9.88 -10.54
C TRP A 28 -12.76 -10.76 -10.87
N ILE A 29 -12.38 -10.75 -12.15
CA ILE A 29 -11.18 -11.43 -12.63
C ILE A 29 -10.25 -10.42 -13.30
N LYS A 30 -8.96 -10.51 -12.96
CA LYS A 30 -7.89 -9.85 -13.71
C LYS A 30 -6.99 -10.89 -14.34
N LYS A 31 -6.94 -10.87 -15.67
CA LYS A 31 -6.07 -11.76 -16.45
C LYS A 31 -4.65 -11.21 -16.43
N VAL A 32 -3.72 -12.03 -15.96
CA VAL A 32 -2.28 -11.76 -16.01
C VAL A 32 -1.64 -12.82 -16.92
N ALA A 33 -0.45 -12.55 -17.45
CA ALA A 33 0.25 -13.51 -18.28
C ALA A 33 0.49 -14.82 -17.51
N GLY A 34 -0.27 -15.86 -17.86
CA GLY A 34 -0.12 -17.22 -17.32
C GLY A 34 -1.00 -17.58 -16.12
N TYR A 35 -1.79 -16.65 -15.56
CA TYR A 35 -2.72 -16.94 -14.46
C TYR A 35 -3.75 -15.82 -14.27
N ASN A 36 -4.83 -16.13 -13.54
CA ASN A 36 -5.83 -15.15 -13.15
C ASN A 36 -5.68 -14.72 -11.68
N ILE A 37 -6.05 -13.46 -11.42
CA ILE A 37 -6.29 -12.96 -10.07
C ILE A 37 -7.80 -12.87 -9.89
N TYR A 38 -8.30 -13.44 -8.80
CA TYR A 38 -9.72 -13.41 -8.45
C TYR A 38 -9.94 -12.46 -7.28
N ILE A 39 -10.91 -11.56 -7.41
CA ILE A 39 -11.25 -10.56 -6.40
C ILE A 39 -12.72 -10.71 -6.07
N PHE A 40 -13.00 -11.12 -4.84
CA PHE A 40 -14.34 -11.10 -4.27
C PHE A 40 -14.52 -9.78 -3.53
N GLN A 41 -15.44 -8.96 -4.01
CA GLN A 41 -15.84 -7.69 -3.40
C GLN A 41 -17.17 -7.91 -2.67
N VAL A 42 -17.23 -7.54 -1.40
CA VAL A 42 -18.43 -7.69 -0.57
C VAL A 42 -18.80 -6.32 -0.03
N VAL A 43 -20.00 -5.84 -0.35
CA VAL A 43 -20.51 -4.57 0.15
C VAL A 43 -21.41 -4.83 1.36
N VAL A 44 -21.06 -4.25 2.50
CA VAL A 44 -21.81 -4.38 3.76
C VAL A 44 -22.20 -3.01 4.31
N ASP A 45 -23.34 -2.95 5.01
CA ASP A 45 -23.85 -1.68 5.53
C ASP A 45 -23.21 -1.28 6.86
N ASN A 46 -22.78 -2.27 7.66
CA ASN A 46 -22.32 -2.05 9.02
C ASN A 46 -21.40 -3.17 9.52
N GLU A 47 -20.79 -2.91 10.67
CA GLU A 47 -19.87 -3.82 11.36
C GLU A 47 -20.51 -5.16 11.73
N SER A 48 -21.77 -5.17 12.16
CA SER A 48 -22.44 -6.42 12.56
C SER A 48 -22.63 -7.39 11.40
N MET A 49 -22.96 -6.89 10.20
CA MET A 49 -23.02 -7.72 8.99
C MET A 49 -21.65 -8.30 8.64
N LEU A 50 -20.59 -7.51 8.84
CA LEU A 50 -19.23 -7.98 8.61
C LEU A 50 -18.87 -9.13 9.56
N GLU A 51 -19.14 -8.97 10.86
CA GLU A 51 -18.93 -10.02 11.86
C GLU A 51 -19.71 -11.30 11.56
N GLU A 52 -20.95 -11.16 11.07
CA GLU A 52 -21.83 -12.27 10.74
C GLU A 52 -21.34 -13.04 9.51
N TYR A 53 -20.93 -12.33 8.45
CA TYR A 53 -20.71 -12.94 7.15
C TYR A 53 -19.26 -13.28 6.83
N TYR A 54 -18.26 -12.65 7.44
CA TYR A 54 -16.87 -12.81 6.97
C TYR A 54 -16.37 -14.26 7.02
N ASP A 55 -16.64 -14.99 8.11
CA ASP A 55 -16.21 -16.37 8.29
C ASP A 55 -16.89 -17.31 7.29
N SER A 56 -18.19 -17.13 7.08
CA SER A 56 -18.97 -17.95 6.15
C SER A 56 -18.56 -17.72 4.70
N ILE A 57 -18.35 -16.46 4.31
CA ILE A 57 -17.86 -16.09 2.97
C ILE A 57 -16.45 -16.66 2.74
N ALA A 58 -15.54 -16.48 3.69
CA ALA A 58 -14.17 -16.99 3.56
C ALA A 58 -14.12 -18.52 3.41
N SER A 59 -14.97 -19.22 4.18
CA SER A 59 -15.13 -20.68 4.12
C SER A 59 -15.74 -21.14 2.82
N ALA A 60 -16.78 -20.47 2.33
CA ALA A 60 -17.38 -20.76 1.04
C ALA A 60 -16.37 -20.58 -0.09
N ILE A 61 -15.60 -19.49 -0.10
CA ILE A 61 -14.53 -19.27 -1.08
C ILE A 61 -13.48 -20.39 -1.01
N ALA A 62 -13.09 -20.83 0.19
CA ALA A 62 -12.10 -21.88 0.36
C ALA A 62 -12.58 -23.21 -0.26
N ILE A 63 -13.78 -23.64 0.12
CA ILE A 63 -14.31 -24.96 -0.22
C ILE A 63 -14.84 -24.98 -1.64
N GLU A 64 -15.65 -23.98 -2.00
CA GLU A 64 -16.42 -23.99 -3.24
C GLU A 64 -15.69 -23.37 -4.42
N PHE A 65 -14.70 -22.52 -4.19
CA PHE A 65 -13.97 -21.86 -5.28
C PHE A 65 -12.51 -22.28 -5.35
N GLN A 66 -11.76 -22.07 -4.26
CA GLN A 66 -10.31 -22.27 -4.23
C GLN A 66 -9.91 -23.73 -4.49
N THR A 67 -10.68 -24.72 -4.02
CA THR A 67 -10.38 -26.14 -4.30
C THR A 67 -10.50 -26.51 -5.78
N LYS A 68 -11.33 -25.79 -6.54
CA LYS A 68 -11.63 -26.05 -7.95
C LYS A 68 -10.61 -25.40 -8.90
N LEU A 69 -9.74 -24.52 -8.40
CA LEU A 69 -8.67 -23.90 -9.20
C LEU A 69 -7.55 -24.90 -9.50
N GLU A 70 -7.17 -25.04 -10.77
CA GLU A 70 -6.11 -25.95 -11.20
C GLU A 70 -4.71 -25.39 -10.91
N LEU A 71 -4.51 -24.10 -11.16
CA LEU A 71 -3.22 -23.47 -11.01
C LEU A 71 -2.98 -23.09 -9.54
N VAL A 72 -1.89 -23.61 -8.97
CA VAL A 72 -1.48 -23.29 -7.59
C VAL A 72 -1.32 -21.78 -7.41
N ILE A 73 -0.73 -21.09 -8.38
CA ILE A 73 -0.56 -19.63 -8.34
C ILE A 73 -1.90 -18.90 -8.22
N GLU A 74 -2.98 -19.38 -8.85
CA GLU A 74 -4.30 -18.76 -8.75
C GLU A 74 -4.91 -18.95 -7.35
N ARG A 75 -4.69 -20.13 -6.72
CA ARG A 75 -5.11 -20.37 -5.33
C ARG A 75 -4.46 -19.40 -4.34
N TRP A 76 -3.24 -18.97 -4.64
CA TRP A 76 -2.53 -17.95 -3.88
C TRP A 76 -2.89 -16.52 -4.29
N ASN A 77 -3.73 -16.29 -5.30
CA ASN A 77 -4.10 -14.97 -5.82
C ASN A 77 -5.61 -14.74 -5.78
N ILE A 78 -6.21 -15.10 -4.64
CA ILE A 78 -7.59 -14.77 -4.30
C ILE A 78 -7.58 -13.63 -3.29
N TYR A 79 -8.35 -12.58 -3.57
CA TYR A 79 -8.57 -11.44 -2.70
C TYR A 79 -10.03 -11.42 -2.26
N LEU A 80 -10.26 -11.09 -0.98
CA LEU A 80 -11.59 -10.88 -0.41
C LEU A 80 -11.61 -9.49 0.23
N ILE A 81 -12.36 -8.57 -0.37
CA ILE A 81 -12.40 -7.17 0.01
C ILE A 81 -13.78 -6.87 0.57
N PHE A 82 -13.83 -6.44 1.82
CA PHE A 82 -15.05 -5.95 2.45
C PHE A 82 -15.07 -4.44 2.36
N GLU A 83 -16.17 -3.90 1.83
CA GLU A 83 -16.39 -2.48 1.67
C GLU A 83 -17.58 -2.05 2.53
N CYS A 84 -17.39 -0.99 3.32
CA CYS A 84 -18.40 -0.47 4.22
C CYS A 84 -18.42 1.05 4.16
N GLN A 85 -19.62 1.62 4.09
CA GLN A 85 -19.82 3.06 4.20
C GLN A 85 -19.50 3.56 5.61
N ASN A 86 -19.85 2.76 6.62
CA ASN A 86 -19.64 3.11 8.02
C ASN A 86 -18.22 2.75 8.47
N ARG A 87 -17.74 3.47 9.48
CA ARG A 87 -16.45 3.16 10.11
C ARG A 87 -16.55 1.82 10.86
N ILE A 88 -15.50 1.00 10.74
CA ILE A 88 -15.37 -0.30 11.41
C ILE A 88 -14.29 -0.19 12.48
N THR A 89 -14.47 -0.89 13.61
CA THR A 89 -13.47 -0.96 14.67
C THR A 89 -12.14 -1.52 14.16
N GLU A 90 -11.03 -0.95 14.66
CA GLU A 90 -9.69 -1.44 14.29
C GLU A 90 -9.47 -2.89 14.71
N GLU A 91 -10.05 -3.31 15.84
CA GLU A 91 -9.97 -4.70 16.33
C GLU A 91 -10.56 -5.69 15.31
N LEU A 92 -11.76 -5.40 14.76
CA LEU A 92 -12.36 -6.28 13.77
C LEU A 92 -11.60 -6.25 12.44
N LYS A 93 -11.13 -5.08 12.00
CA LYS A 93 -10.30 -4.96 10.79
C LYS A 93 -9.05 -5.81 10.91
N GLU A 94 -8.30 -5.68 12.01
CA GLU A 94 -7.10 -6.47 12.27
C GLU A 94 -7.41 -7.96 12.32
N LYS A 95 -8.50 -8.37 12.99
CA LYS A 95 -8.93 -9.77 13.05
C LYS A 95 -9.14 -10.36 11.65
N ILE A 96 -9.82 -9.64 10.76
CA ILE A 96 -10.13 -10.11 9.41
C ILE A 96 -8.88 -10.07 8.52
N GLU A 97 -8.11 -8.99 8.54
CA GLU A 97 -6.94 -8.83 7.68
C GLU A 97 -5.77 -9.76 8.04
N GLN A 98 -5.64 -10.11 9.32
CA GLN A 98 -4.64 -11.09 9.79
C GLN A 98 -5.08 -12.54 9.59
N ASP A 99 -6.36 -12.79 9.28
CA ASP A 99 -6.81 -14.14 8.96
C ASP A 99 -6.29 -14.56 7.58
N LYS A 100 -5.32 -15.48 7.60
CA LYS A 100 -4.64 -16.04 6.41
C LYS A 100 -5.41 -17.19 5.76
N TYR A 101 -6.56 -17.58 6.32
CA TYR A 101 -7.38 -18.65 5.76
C TYR A 101 -7.94 -18.24 4.39
N SER A 102 -7.88 -19.14 3.41
CA SER A 102 -8.52 -19.04 2.09
C SER A 102 -7.97 -17.97 1.12
N SER A 103 -7.84 -16.73 1.56
CA SER A 103 -7.61 -15.56 0.69
C SER A 103 -6.87 -14.44 1.42
N ARG A 104 -6.37 -13.46 0.66
CA ARG A 104 -5.91 -12.18 1.22
C ARG A 104 -7.11 -11.30 1.48
N LYS A 105 -7.34 -10.95 2.74
CA LYS A 105 -8.50 -10.15 3.15
C LYS A 105 -8.12 -8.70 3.38
N MET A 106 -9.03 -7.79 3.05
CA MET A 106 -8.92 -6.36 3.35
C MET A 106 -10.27 -5.81 3.77
N VAL A 107 -10.28 -4.86 4.68
CA VAL A 107 -11.49 -4.16 5.10
C VAL A 107 -11.34 -2.67 4.82
N TRP A 108 -12.21 -2.15 3.96
CA TRP A 108 -12.24 -0.75 3.56
C TRP A 108 -13.50 -0.10 4.12
N ASP A 109 -13.31 0.74 5.13
CA ASP A 109 -14.40 1.43 5.83
C ASP A 109 -14.44 2.92 5.46
N SER A 110 -15.48 3.62 5.95
CA SER A 110 -15.67 5.06 5.73
C SER A 110 -15.70 5.46 4.25
N LEU A 111 -16.16 4.57 3.37
CA LEU A 111 -16.27 4.81 1.94
C LEU A 111 -17.46 5.74 1.65
N ASN A 112 -17.32 6.59 0.63
CA ASN A 112 -18.45 7.36 0.12
C ASN A 112 -19.27 6.53 -0.87
N GLU A 113 -20.48 7.01 -1.20
CA GLU A 113 -21.40 6.32 -2.11
C GLU A 113 -20.87 6.15 -3.54
N TYR A 114 -19.88 6.95 -3.96
CA TYR A 114 -19.28 6.84 -5.29
C TYR A 114 -18.19 5.77 -5.37
N ASP A 115 -17.49 5.52 -4.26
CA ASP A 115 -16.41 4.54 -4.15
C ASP A 115 -16.96 3.14 -3.81
N LEU A 116 -18.07 3.06 -3.08
CA LEU A 116 -18.69 1.81 -2.66
C LEU A 116 -19.14 0.97 -3.86
N GLY A 117 -18.67 -0.27 -3.98
CA GLY A 117 -18.99 -1.16 -5.08
C GLY A 117 -18.38 -0.75 -6.43
N ASN A 118 -17.50 0.26 -6.45
CA ASN A 118 -16.96 0.81 -7.68
C ASN A 118 -15.75 0.00 -8.17
N GLU A 119 -15.84 -0.55 -9.39
CA GLU A 119 -14.80 -1.37 -10.00
C GLU A 119 -13.47 -0.62 -10.21
N GLU A 120 -13.53 0.62 -10.69
CA GLU A 120 -12.35 1.43 -10.96
C GLU A 120 -11.65 1.81 -9.64
N TYR A 121 -12.43 2.15 -8.62
CA TYR A 121 -11.91 2.38 -7.28
C TYR A 121 -11.21 1.14 -6.72
N LEU A 122 -11.86 -0.02 -6.80
CA LEU A 122 -11.34 -1.31 -6.37
C LEU A 122 -10.01 -1.64 -7.08
N GLU A 123 -9.96 -1.51 -8.40
CA GLU A 123 -8.74 -1.79 -9.17
C GLU A 123 -7.60 -0.85 -8.79
N ASN A 124 -7.87 0.46 -8.70
CA ASN A 124 -6.87 1.47 -8.36
C ASN A 124 -6.35 1.26 -6.93
N ARG A 125 -7.23 1.04 -5.96
CA ARG A 125 -6.86 0.88 -4.55
C ARG A 125 -6.10 -0.42 -4.29
N LEU A 126 -6.47 -1.52 -4.95
CA LEU A 126 -5.88 -2.83 -4.70
C LEU A 126 -4.53 -3.04 -5.41
N LEU A 127 -4.40 -2.58 -6.65
CA LEU A 127 -3.29 -2.98 -7.53
C LEU A 127 -2.40 -1.82 -8.01
N TYR A 128 -2.80 -0.57 -7.76
CA TYR A 128 -2.02 0.58 -8.19
C TYR A 128 -1.16 1.12 -7.04
N LEU A 129 0.16 1.08 -7.23
CA LEU A 129 1.11 1.72 -6.31
C LEU A 129 1.44 3.11 -6.84
N HIS A 130 0.81 4.14 -6.29
CA HIS A 130 1.19 5.53 -6.56
C HIS A 130 2.32 5.97 -5.63
N ILE A 131 3.57 5.95 -6.11
CA ILE A 131 4.72 6.50 -5.38
C ILE A 131 4.87 7.97 -5.76
N ASP A 132 4.52 8.87 -4.86
CA ASP A 132 4.82 10.29 -5.04
C ASP A 132 6.29 10.58 -4.70
N VAL A 133 7.11 10.70 -5.75
CA VAL A 133 8.53 11.02 -5.64
C VAL A 133 8.77 12.53 -5.46
N SER A 134 7.74 13.37 -5.66
CA SER A 134 7.90 14.83 -5.66
C SER A 134 8.19 15.40 -4.26
N ASN A 135 7.83 14.68 -3.19
CA ASN A 135 8.07 15.09 -1.80
C ASN A 135 9.51 14.89 -1.31
N ARG A 136 10.43 14.38 -2.14
CA ARG A 136 11.85 14.16 -1.77
C ARG A 136 12.85 15.07 -2.47
N ILE A 137 12.39 16.02 -3.29
CA ILE A 137 13.26 17.09 -3.77
C ILE A 137 13.19 18.21 -2.72
N PRO A 138 14.28 18.54 -2.01
CA PRO A 138 14.29 19.68 -1.10
C PRO A 138 13.77 20.91 -1.84
N LYS A 139 12.79 21.61 -1.24
CA LYS A 139 12.14 22.79 -1.84
C LYS A 139 13.13 23.89 -2.22
N GLU A 140 14.32 23.88 -1.63
CA GLU A 140 15.41 24.78 -1.96
C GLU A 140 16.68 23.97 -2.24
N LYS A 141 17.19 24.09 -3.47
CA LYS A 141 18.54 23.63 -3.83
C LYS A 141 19.56 24.62 -3.28
N ILE A 142 19.72 24.66 -1.96
CA ILE A 142 20.81 25.44 -1.36
C ILE A 142 22.11 24.68 -1.62
N PRO A 143 23.12 25.28 -2.26
CA PRO A 143 24.44 24.67 -2.38
C PRO A 143 24.96 24.26 -1.01
N LEU A 144 25.54 23.06 -0.90
CA LEU A 144 26.10 22.57 0.37
C LEU A 144 27.07 23.57 1.00
N LEU A 145 27.81 24.31 0.18
CA LEU A 145 28.74 25.33 0.63
C LEU A 145 28.05 26.50 1.34
N ASP A 146 26.86 26.92 0.88
CA ASP A 146 26.06 27.97 1.51
C ASP A 146 25.42 27.48 2.81
N GLN A 147 25.04 26.21 2.88
CA GLN A 147 24.58 25.58 4.13
C GLN A 147 25.71 25.54 5.16
N ILE A 148 26.91 25.11 4.75
CA ILE A 148 28.10 25.09 5.62
C ILE A 148 28.39 26.50 6.11
N LYS A 149 28.38 27.51 5.24
CA LYS A 149 28.59 28.92 5.63
C LYS A 149 27.61 29.40 6.72
N SER A 150 26.36 28.94 6.67
CA SER A 150 25.33 29.34 7.64
C SER A 150 25.49 28.67 9.01
N ILE A 151 26.17 27.53 9.07
CA ILE A 151 26.35 26.71 10.27
C ILE A 151 27.74 26.96 10.88
N ASP A 152 28.76 27.04 10.05
CA ASP A 152 30.17 27.09 10.42
C ASP A 152 30.99 27.89 9.38
N LEU A 153 31.29 29.14 9.75
CA LEU A 153 32.05 30.07 8.92
C LEU A 153 33.53 29.67 8.79
N ASP A 154 34.11 29.09 9.84
CA ASP A 154 35.52 28.71 9.86
C ASP A 154 35.75 27.48 8.97
N LEU A 155 34.83 26.50 9.03
CA LEU A 155 34.82 25.34 8.15
C LEU A 155 34.62 25.76 6.68
N PHE A 156 33.74 26.74 6.44
CA PHE A 156 33.55 27.30 5.10
C PHE A 156 34.85 27.87 4.54
N TYR A 157 35.59 28.68 5.31
CA TYR A 157 36.85 29.26 4.84
C TYR A 157 37.94 28.20 4.64
N ALA A 158 38.01 27.20 5.52
CA ALA A 158 38.97 26.11 5.42
C ALA A 158 38.77 25.23 4.17
N ILE A 159 37.51 24.99 3.77
CA ILE A 159 37.19 24.11 2.62
C ILE A 159 37.18 24.89 1.29
N ARG A 160 36.93 26.21 1.31
CA ARG A 160 36.86 27.05 0.10
C ARG A 160 38.21 27.17 -0.62
N ASP A 161 39.33 27.13 0.10
CA ASP A 161 40.66 27.24 -0.50
C ASP A 161 41.09 25.89 -1.11
N ILE A 162 41.11 25.79 -2.44
CA ILE A 162 41.35 24.53 -3.16
C ILE A 162 42.84 24.15 -3.18
N ASP A 163 43.73 25.13 -3.05
CA ASP A 163 45.19 24.96 -3.25
C ASP A 163 45.97 24.53 -1.99
N GLN A 164 45.30 24.32 -0.86
CA GLN A 164 45.94 23.96 0.40
C GLN A 164 45.88 22.46 0.71
N ASN A 165 46.96 21.92 1.30
CA ASN A 165 46.97 20.54 1.79
C ASN A 165 46.02 20.41 3.01
N VAL A 166 45.54 19.21 3.28
CA VAL A 166 44.62 18.87 4.37
C VAL A 166 45.12 19.42 5.72
N ASP A 167 46.41 19.30 6.02
CA ASP A 167 47.00 19.81 7.27
C ASP A 167 46.86 21.33 7.41
N GLN A 168 46.98 22.07 6.31
CA GLN A 168 46.82 23.52 6.29
C GLN A 168 45.35 23.91 6.47
N LYS A 169 44.42 23.15 5.86
CA LYS A 169 42.97 23.33 6.04
C LYS A 169 42.54 23.10 7.49
N VAL A 170 43.08 22.05 8.12
CA VAL A 170 42.85 21.76 9.54
C VAL A 170 43.40 22.88 10.42
N ALA A 171 44.60 23.40 10.11
CA ALA A 171 45.17 24.53 10.84
C ALA A 171 44.30 25.79 10.75
N ILE A 172 43.78 26.13 9.56
CA ILE A 172 42.86 27.26 9.37
C ILE A 172 41.57 27.08 10.17
N TYR A 173 40.98 25.88 10.11
CA TYR A 173 39.74 25.59 10.83
C TYR A 173 39.90 25.66 12.35
N LEU A 174 41.07 25.29 12.88
CA LEU A 174 41.38 25.35 14.31
C LEU A 174 41.86 26.74 14.78
N GLY A 175 41.77 27.78 13.93
CA GLY A 175 42.12 29.17 14.27
C GLY A 175 43.59 29.56 14.03
N GLY A 176 44.33 28.74 13.28
CA GLY A 176 45.72 29.02 12.88
C GLY A 176 45.78 30.06 11.77
N ASN A 177 46.26 31.27 12.08
CA ASN A 177 46.54 32.30 11.08
C ASN A 177 47.63 31.83 10.10
N SER A 178 47.32 31.77 8.81
CA SER A 178 48.27 31.56 7.71
C SER A 178 49.09 32.82 7.38
N ASN A 179 49.27 33.73 8.33
CA ASN A 179 50.19 34.86 8.23
C ASN A 179 51.43 34.58 9.07
N GLY A 180 52.45 33.99 8.44
CA GLY A 180 53.81 34.07 8.94
C GLY A 180 54.33 35.50 8.85
N GLN A 181 54.10 36.31 9.88
CA GLN A 181 54.98 37.43 10.19
C GLN A 181 56.02 36.93 11.21
N LYS A 182 57.25 36.75 10.73
CA LYS A 182 58.45 36.88 11.57
C LYS A 182 58.55 38.34 12.03
N ASP A 183 59.10 38.51 13.23
CA ASP A 183 59.47 39.78 13.89
C ASP A 183 59.73 40.98 12.96
#